data_AF-A0A7X8M8W2-F1
#
_entry.id   AF-A0A7X8M8W2-F1
#
_cell.length_a   1.000
_cell.length_b   1.000
_cell.length_c   1.000
_cell.angle_alpha   90.00
_cell.angle_beta   90.00
_cell.angle_gamma   90.00
#
_symmetry.space_group_name_H-M   'P 1'
#
loop_
_entity.id
_entity.type
_entity.pdbx_description
1 polymer ?
#
loop_
_entity_poly.entity_id
_entity_poly.type
_entity_poly.pdbx_seq_one_letter_code
_entity_poly.pdbx_strand_id
1 'polypeptide(L)'
;YQRIGGGVEYLQSNRPTDRYSQRIAWRLGAYFAQLPYTNAAGDAVSERFITTGVSLPFKRDNGRVDMAVEFGLRGEHTHFLYEEKILRFSVSVMGRERWFATGRN
;
A
#
# COMPACT_ATOMS: atom_id res chain seq x y z
N TYR A 1 15.12 -12.36 11.28
CA TYR A 1 14.25 -11.41 10.57
C TYR A 1 12.99 -11.23 11.40
N GLN A 2 12.83 -10.07 12.03
CA GLN A 2 11.62 -9.73 12.77
C GLN A 2 10.97 -8.53 12.08
N ARG A 3 9.72 -8.70 11.67
CA ARG A 3 8.91 -7.62 11.09
C ARG A 3 7.66 -7.46 11.95
N ILE A 4 7.42 -6.24 12.39
CA ILE A 4 6.21 -5.87 13.14
C ILE A 4 5.54 -4.77 12.33
N GLY A 5 4.27 -4.95 11.99
CA GLY A 5 3.51 -3.97 11.24
C GLY A 5 2.08 -3.90 11.70
N GLY A 6 1.48 -2.74 11.51
CA GLY A 6 0.07 -2.48 11.79
C GLY A 6 -0.51 -1.57 10.71
N GLY A 7 -1.81 -1.70 10.48
CA GLY A 7 -2.50 -0.85 9.52
C GLY A 7 -4.00 -0.80 9.78
N VAL A 8 -4.61 0.26 9.26
CA VAL A 8 -6.04 0.52 9.28
C VAL A 8 -6.54 0.64 7.85
N GLU A 9 -7.63 -0.06 7.57
CA GLU A 9 -8.38 0.08 6.32
C GLU A 9 -9.74 0.70 6.65
N TYR A 10 -10.05 1.80 5.98
CA TYR A 10 -11.36 2.43 6.04
C TYR A 10 -12.12 2.15 4.74
N LEU A 11 -13.11 1.25 4.84
CA LEU A 11 -14.01 0.89 3.75
C LEU A 11 -15.38 1.52 3.98
N GLN A 12 -15.74 2.53 3.20
CA GLN A 12 -17.05 3.16 3.34
C GLN A 12 -18.15 2.29 2.68
N SER A 13 -19.23 2.08 3.44
CA SER A 13 -20.21 1.00 3.25
C SER A 13 -21.07 1.08 1.98
N ASN A 14 -21.37 -0.08 1.41
CA ASN A 14 -22.20 -0.33 0.23
C ASN A 14 -23.70 -0.33 0.59
N ARG A 15 -24.28 0.83 0.92
CA ARG A 15 -25.75 0.99 0.99
C ARG A 15 -26.30 1.44 -0.39
N PRO A 16 -27.43 0.86 -0.86
CA PRO A 16 -27.97 1.11 -2.20
C PRO A 16 -28.52 2.53 -2.43
N THR A 17 -28.55 3.38 -1.40
CA THR A 17 -29.08 4.75 -1.43
C THR A 17 -28.01 5.83 -1.54
N ASP A 18 -26.72 5.50 -1.52
CA ASP A 18 -25.68 6.50 -1.27
C ASP A 18 -24.83 6.93 -2.47
N ARG A 19 -24.49 8.23 -2.47
CA ARG A 19 -23.87 8.99 -3.56
C ARG A 19 -22.46 8.50 -3.93
N TYR A 20 -22.07 8.80 -5.18
CA TYR A 20 -20.83 8.43 -5.90
C TYR A 20 -19.53 8.47 -5.07
N SER A 21 -19.43 9.36 -4.10
CA SER A 21 -18.22 9.64 -3.32
C SER A 21 -17.99 8.69 -2.13
N GLN A 22 -18.95 7.82 -1.80
CA GLN A 22 -18.91 7.00 -0.59
C GLN A 22 -18.29 5.60 -0.77
N ARG A 23 -17.59 5.34 -1.87
CA ARG A 23 -16.96 4.03 -2.13
C ARG A 23 -15.44 4.09 -2.16
N ILE A 24 -14.85 5.22 -1.75
CA ILE A 24 -13.41 5.39 -1.69
C ILE A 24 -12.89 4.62 -0.48
N ALA A 25 -12.03 3.65 -0.73
CA ALA A 25 -11.33 2.94 0.34
C ALA A 25 -10.04 3.69 0.64
N TRP A 26 -9.72 3.89 1.92
CA TRP A 26 -8.44 4.46 2.33
C TRP A 26 -7.69 3.45 3.19
N ARG A 27 -6.39 3.33 2.99
CA ARG A 27 -5.50 2.44 3.73
C ARG A 27 -4.36 3.26 4.31
N LEU A 28 -4.09 3.07 5.59
CA LEU A 28 -2.94 3.64 6.25
C LEU A 28 -2.26 2.52 7.02
N GLY A 29 -0.94 2.44 6.94
CA GLY A 29 -0.17 1.39 7.59
C GLY A 29 1.23 1.85 7.90
N ALA A 30 1.88 1.14 8.81
CA ALA A 30 3.28 1.30 9.09
C ALA A 30 3.87 -0.05 9.47
N TYR A 31 5.12 -0.28 9.09
CA TYR A 31 5.84 -1.47 9.50
C TYR A 31 7.31 -1.18 9.81
N PHE A 32 7.81 -1.90 10.78
CA PHE A 32 9.19 -1.92 11.23
C PHE A 32 9.75 -3.29 10.92
N ALA A 33 10.88 -3.35 10.25
CA ALA A 33 11.57 -4.59 9.94
C ALA A 33 13.02 -4.51 10.39
N GLN A 34 13.49 -5.54 11.08
CA GLN A 34 14.91 -5.73 11.37
C GLN A 34 15.46 -6.73 10.36
N LEU A 35 16.36 -6.24 9.50
CA LEU A 35 17.05 -7.05 8.52
C LEU A 35 18.05 -7.98 9.24
N PRO A 36 18.19 -9.25 8.81
CA PRO A 36 19.25 -10.12 9.30
C PRO A 36 20.63 -9.75 8.73
N TYR A 37 20.72 -8.68 7.95
CA TYR A 37 21.97 -8.23 7.35
C TYR A 37 22.71 -7.36 8.35
N THR A 38 23.89 -7.85 8.68
CA THR A 38 24.92 -7.14 9.40
C THR A 38 25.62 -6.20 8.42
N ASN A 39 25.65 -4.90 8.71
CA ASN A 39 26.42 -3.96 7.90
C ASN A 39 27.92 -4.32 7.97
N ALA A 40 28.77 -3.70 7.15
CA ALA A 40 30.22 -3.94 7.14
C ALA A 40 30.90 -3.78 8.53
N ALA A 41 30.20 -3.19 9.51
CA ALA A 41 30.64 -2.94 10.88
C ALA A 41 30.15 -3.95 11.94
N GLY A 42 29.22 -4.87 11.67
CA GLY A 42 28.70 -5.79 12.70
C GLY A 42 27.29 -5.46 13.22
N ASP A 43 26.69 -4.36 12.78
CA ASP A 43 25.45 -3.84 13.32
C ASP A 43 24.18 -4.24 12.55
N ALA A 44 23.06 -4.32 13.27
CA ALA A 44 21.76 -4.72 12.75
C ALA A 44 21.04 -3.55 12.07
N VAL A 45 20.79 -3.68 10.77
CA VAL A 45 20.09 -2.64 9.99
C VAL A 45 18.58 -2.69 10.25
N SER A 46 18.02 -1.55 10.63
CA SER A 46 16.59 -1.39 10.87
C SER A 46 15.91 -0.60 9.75
N GLU A 47 14.70 -1.01 9.42
CA GLU A 47 13.84 -0.40 8.42
C GLU A 47 12.53 0.04 9.03
N ARG A 48 12.08 1.23 8.65
CA ARG A 48 10.80 1.81 9.09
C ARG A 48 10.08 2.30 7.86
N PHE A 49 8.85 1.86 7.66
CA PHE A 49 8.03 2.22 6.53
C PHE A 49 6.66 2.70 6.97
N ILE A 50 6.15 3.69 6.26
CA ILE A 50 4.79 4.22 6.37
C ILE A 50 4.16 4.05 5.00
N THR A 51 2.95 3.50 4.97
CA THR A 51 2.20 3.20 3.75
C THR A 51 0.86 3.91 3.79
N THR A 52 0.51 4.61 2.72
CA THR A 52 -0.82 5.21 2.52
C THR A 52 -1.36 4.77 1.18
N GLY A 53 -2.65 4.45 1.10
CA GLY A 53 -3.27 4.00 -0.14
C GLY A 53 -4.72 4.42 -0.24
N VAL A 54 -5.19 4.54 -1.47
CA VAL A 54 -6.56 4.89 -1.81
C VAL A 54 -7.04 4.01 -2.96
N SER A 55 -8.22 3.41 -2.80
CA SER A 55 -8.91 2.70 -3.88
C SER A 55 -10.11 3.49 -4.36
N LEU A 56 -10.10 3.81 -5.65
CA LEU A 56 -11.17 4.49 -6.36
C LEU A 56 -11.94 3.50 -7.23
N PRO A 57 -13.24 3.27 -7.01
CA PRO A 57 -14.06 2.46 -7.90
C PRO A 57 -14.52 3.28 -9.11
N PHE A 58 -14.29 2.74 -10.31
CA PHE A 58 -14.78 3.28 -11.57
C PHE A 58 -16.25 2.91 -11.79
N LYS A 59 -17.11 3.92 -11.94
CA LYS A 59 -18.57 3.75 -12.10
C LYS A 59 -18.99 3.10 -13.42
N ARG A 60 -18.19 3.23 -14.47
CA ARG A 60 -18.63 2.91 -15.84
C ARG A 60 -18.38 1.46 -16.26
N ASP A 61 -17.42 0.79 -15.63
CA ASP A 61 -16.98 -0.57 -15.99
C ASP A 61 -16.87 -1.53 -14.78
N ASN A 62 -17.31 -1.11 -13.59
CA ASN A 62 -17.15 -1.88 -12.36
C ASN A 62 -15.66 -2.19 -12.01
N GLY A 63 -14.72 -1.46 -12.64
CA GLY A 63 -13.30 -1.51 -12.36
C GLY A 63 -12.93 -0.77 -11.09
N ARG A 64 -11.74 -1.02 -10.56
CA ARG A 64 -11.17 -0.35 -9.39
C ARG A 64 -9.74 0.06 -9.71
N VAL A 65 -9.36 1.26 -9.32
CA VAL A 65 -7.97 1.70 -9.36
C VAL A 65 -7.50 1.85 -7.93
N ASP A 66 -6.46 1.12 -7.58
CA ASP A 66 -5.77 1.22 -6.31
C ASP A 66 -4.48 2.00 -6.50
N MET A 67 -4.25 2.98 -5.64
CA MET A 67 -3.03 3.79 -5.64
C MET A 67 -2.46 3.72 -4.24
N ALA A 68 -1.17 3.42 -4.11
CA ALA A 68 -0.48 3.36 -2.84
C ALA A 68 0.86 4.07 -2.92
N VAL A 69 1.22 4.76 -1.84
CA VAL A 69 2.50 5.42 -1.63
C VAL A 69 3.09 4.83 -0.36
N GLU A 70 4.33 4.37 -0.44
CA GLU A 70 5.09 3.89 0.71
C GLU A 70 6.33 4.76 0.85
N PHE A 71 6.54 5.29 2.05
CA PHE A 71 7.73 6.05 2.40
C PHE A 71 8.47 5.31 3.51
N GLY A 72 9.72 4.96 3.24
CA GLY A 72 10.56 4.21 4.15
C GLY A 72 11.90 4.86 4.40
N LEU A 73 12.40 4.64 5.59
CA LEU A 73 13.73 5.01 6.04
C LEU A 73 14.44 3.70 6.39
N ARG A 74 15.55 3.43 5.71
CA ARG A 74 16.47 2.34 6.03
C ARG A 74 17.75 2.97 6.54
N GLY A 75 18.17 2.65 7.74
CA GLY A 75 19.39 3.22 8.31
C GLY A 75 19.67 2.82 9.75
N GLU A 76 20.88 3.14 10.19
CA GLU A 76 21.41 2.80 11.49
C GLU A 76 21.82 4.09 12.22
N HIS A 77 21.29 4.34 13.43
CA HIS A 77 21.56 5.57 14.16
C HIS A 77 22.92 5.59 14.88
N THR A 78 23.65 4.47 14.89
CA THR A 78 24.78 4.32 15.81
C THR A 78 26.11 4.75 15.22
N HIS A 79 26.47 4.39 13.97
CA HIS A 79 27.86 4.60 13.55
C HIS A 79 28.12 5.10 12.11
N PHE A 80 27.12 5.22 11.22
CA PHE A 80 27.35 5.70 9.85
C PHE A 80 26.23 6.60 9.29
N LEU A 81 26.63 7.67 8.60
CA LEU A 81 25.82 8.75 7.99
C LEU A 81 24.90 8.31 6.81
N TYR A 82 24.56 7.03 6.67
CA TYR A 82 23.80 6.55 5.52
C TYR A 82 22.34 6.28 5.91
N GLU A 83 21.53 7.33 5.85
CA GLU A 83 20.07 7.25 5.86
C GLU A 83 19.57 7.12 4.42
N GLU A 84 19.06 5.94 4.05
CA GLU A 84 18.44 5.71 2.76
C GLU A 84 16.94 6.01 2.83
N LYS A 85 16.49 6.98 2.03
CA LYS A 85 15.08 7.34 1.87
C LYS A 85 14.50 6.57 0.69
N ILE A 86 13.50 5.75 0.94
CA ILE A 86 12.85 4.90 -0.05
C ILE A 86 11.44 5.44 -0.25
N LEU A 87 11.15 5.96 -1.44
CA LEU A 87 9.79 6.31 -1.87
C LEU A 87 9.32 5.30 -2.91
N ARG A 88 8.21 4.62 -2.63
CA ARG A 88 7.57 3.67 -3.55
C ARG A 88 6.20 4.20 -3.91
N PHE A 89 5.92 4.26 -5.19
CA PHE A 89 4.60 4.59 -5.72
C PHE A 89 4.08 3.40 -6.50
N SER A 90 2.86 2.98 -6.18
CA SER A 90 2.22 1.80 -6.73
C SER A 90 0.84 2.18 -7.25
N VAL A 91 0.54 1.81 -8.50
CA VAL A 91 -0.80 1.99 -9.09
C VAL A 91 -1.21 0.65 -9.68
N SER A 92 -2.36 0.17 -9.27
CA SER A 92 -2.96 -1.08 -9.74
C SER A 92 -4.33 -0.79 -10.31
N VAL A 93 -4.58 -1.20 -11.55
CA VAL A 93 -5.90 -1.15 -12.15
C VAL A 93 -6.48 -2.55 -12.19
N MET A 94 -7.68 -2.71 -11.66
CA MET A 94 -8.46 -3.95 -11.67
C MET A 94 -9.68 -3.70 -12.54
N GLY A 95 -9.66 -4.16 -13.79
CA GLY A 95 -10.85 -4.22 -14.62
C GLY A 95 -11.60 -5.53 -14.36
N ARG A 96 -12.93 -5.49 -14.23
CA ARG A 96 -13.73 -6.72 -14.39
C ARG A 96 -14.04 -6.85 -15.87
N GLU A 97 -13.07 -7.31 -16.64
CA GLU A 97 -13.34 -7.74 -18.00
C GLU A 97 -14.45 -8.81 -17.95
N ARG A 98 -15.56 -8.54 -18.63
CA ARG A 98 -16.62 -9.53 -18.83
C ARG A 98 -16.12 -10.53 -19.88
N TRP A 99 -15.26 -11.45 -19.46
CA TRP A 99 -14.76 -12.56 -20.31
C TRP A 99 -15.88 -13.48 -20.84
N PHE A 100 -17.13 -13.27 -20.40
CA PHE A 100 -18.31 -14.03 -20.81
C PHE A 100 -19.51 -13.13 -21.13
N ALA A 101 -19.30 -12.00 -21.82
CA ALA A 101 -20.39 -11.40 -22.58
C ALA A 101 -20.56 -12.19 -23.89
N THR A 102 -21.01 -13.44 -23.79
CA THR A 102 -21.50 -14.16 -24.97
C THR A 102 -22.67 -13.35 -25.51
N GLY A 103 -22.47 -12.80 -26.71
CA GLY A 103 -23.48 -12.10 -27.46
C GLY A 103 -24.72 -12.98 -27.58
N ARG A 104 -25.86 -12.38 -27.24
CA ARG A 104 -27.18 -12.95 -27.48
C ARG A 104 -27.41 -13.05 -28.99
N ASN A 105 -27.86 -14.20 -29.47
CA ASN A 105 -29.02 -14.27 -30.35
C ASN A 105 -29.85 -15.49 -29.95
#